data_AF-A0A384IL05-F1
#
_entry.id   AF-A0A384IL05-F1
#
_cell.length_a   1.000
_cell.length_b   1.000
_cell.length_c   1.000
_cell.angle_alpha   90.00
_cell.angle_beta   90.00
_cell.angle_gamma   90.00
#
_symmetry.space_group_name_H-M   'P 1'
#
loop_
_entity.id
_entity.type
_entity.pdbx_description
1 polymer ?
#
loop_
_entity_poly.entity_id
_entity_poly.type
_entity_poly.pdbx_seq_one_letter_code
_entity_poly.pdbx_strand_id
1 'polypeptide(L)'
;MIDGVDALLAAYDERVRGHDPERAPMGSVVERDGPAVRIHYGTHGTVRHAPLGKETDRTEITRLIRRQQEAFAARCEPAEWRSYGHDPIPMKEPLRAAGFTAVGPPRTLLIAELGDLTGTAPARGLRVRRLGHGYRRMRELDRLVAACEPHPRGLADIREDHGSLLNRALNVQLLEAETRLAGAGWAEAVGATEFVAVRGMTGPHTEFLPHWVRWARNNHALHLGAGKAPERLYLTAEAPEGPILDALLTAGFRALSSVRDYLWPPAGPPPAAQRPDSMLLDDPDHHALRKAFEADFSFKPSHTYYPAIEEPPDSVTWHVGDVTDTRHPYGLMRDLPSTTGWRASRTSSNADYAPAPGPASSSTRSAGGIRATDSTRPAPGSRPGPARRAGKASTTSCSRVTCAWARSGIPGRSPCASSAPSSSPRSRTSSRPPSVW
;
A
#
# COMPACT_ATOMS: atom_id res chain seq x y z
N MET A 1 1.76 -11.21 30.54
CA MET A 1 0.97 -9.97 30.49
C MET A 1 1.89 -8.82 30.84
N ILE A 2 1.71 -7.67 30.19
CA ILE A 2 2.50 -6.48 30.46
C ILE A 2 1.68 -5.63 31.42
N ASP A 3 2.02 -5.66 32.70
CA ASP A 3 1.25 -4.96 33.72
C ASP A 3 1.76 -3.52 33.88
N GLY A 4 0.84 -2.56 33.72
CA GLY A 4 1.11 -1.14 33.94
C GLY A 4 1.32 -0.31 32.66
N VAL A 5 1.01 0.99 32.76
CA VAL A 5 1.07 1.96 31.65
C VAL A 5 2.49 2.11 31.09
N ASP A 6 3.50 2.15 31.95
CA ASP A 6 4.90 2.31 31.53
C ASP A 6 5.42 1.12 30.73
N ALA A 7 5.00 -0.09 31.11
CA ALA A 7 5.45 -1.30 30.44
C ALA A 7 4.79 -1.44 29.05
N LEU A 8 3.53 -1.00 28.91
CA LEU A 8 2.86 -0.91 27.61
C LEU A 8 3.46 0.16 26.71
N LEU A 9 3.84 1.31 27.29
CA LEU A 9 4.54 2.36 26.56
C LEU A 9 5.90 1.86 26.04
N ALA A 10 6.67 1.15 26.88
CA ALA A 10 7.92 0.54 26.46
C ALA A 10 7.73 -0.47 25.31
N ALA A 11 6.70 -1.32 25.37
CA ALA A 11 6.38 -2.25 24.29
C ALA A 11 5.98 -1.54 22.99
N TYR A 12 5.20 -0.47 23.09
CA TYR A 12 4.85 0.38 21.94
C TYR A 12 6.11 1.01 21.32
N ASP A 13 6.98 1.57 22.16
CA ASP A 13 8.23 2.22 21.76
C ASP A 13 9.20 1.26 21.07
N GLU A 14 9.33 0.04 21.57
CA GLU A 14 10.22 -0.99 20.99
C GLU A 14 9.70 -1.50 19.64
N ARG A 15 8.37 -1.69 19.51
CA ARG A 15 7.81 -2.49 18.41
C ARG A 15 7.16 -1.65 17.32
N VAL A 16 6.54 -0.53 17.68
CA VAL A 16 5.75 0.30 16.75
C VAL A 16 6.54 1.53 16.31
N ARG A 17 7.29 2.12 17.24
CA ARG A 17 7.92 3.42 17.03
C ARG A 17 9.20 3.29 16.22
N GLY A 18 9.29 4.04 15.12
CA GLY A 18 10.39 3.86 14.16
C GLY A 18 10.42 2.48 13.50
N HIS A 19 9.29 1.76 13.52
CA HIS A 19 9.13 0.49 12.83
C HIS A 19 9.42 0.66 11.34
N ASP A 20 10.39 -0.12 10.86
CA ASP A 20 10.73 -0.26 9.45
C ASP A 20 9.78 -1.31 8.85
N PRO A 21 8.85 -0.90 7.95
CA PRO A 21 7.91 -1.85 7.40
C PRO A 21 8.65 -2.89 6.56
N GLU A 22 8.43 -4.18 6.86
CA GLU A 22 9.04 -5.31 6.12
C GLU A 22 8.81 -5.23 4.59
N ARG A 23 7.72 -4.58 4.20
CA ARG A 23 7.43 -4.21 2.81
C ARG A 23 7.11 -2.73 2.77
N ALA A 24 7.86 -2.01 1.95
CA ALA A 24 7.52 -0.65 1.61
C ALA A 24 6.06 -0.60 1.10
N PRO A 25 5.29 0.42 1.51
CA PRO A 25 4.06 0.76 0.82
C PRO A 25 4.28 0.82 -0.70
N MET A 26 3.25 0.51 -1.47
CA MET A 26 3.38 0.42 -2.91
C MET A 26 3.80 1.77 -3.50
N GLY A 27 4.78 1.75 -4.40
CA GLY A 27 5.34 2.96 -5.02
C GLY A 27 6.09 3.90 -4.07
N SER A 28 6.41 3.43 -2.86
CA SER A 28 7.16 4.21 -1.88
C SER A 28 8.61 3.74 -1.74
N VAL A 29 9.48 4.65 -1.29
CA VAL A 29 10.85 4.34 -0.91
C VAL A 29 11.01 4.55 0.58
N VAL A 30 11.46 3.51 1.28
CA VAL A 30 11.74 3.54 2.72
C VAL A 30 13.24 3.67 2.93
N GLU A 31 13.66 4.66 3.72
CA GLU A 31 15.06 4.90 4.06
C GLU A 31 15.22 5.05 5.58
N ARG A 32 16.29 4.47 6.12
CA ARG A 32 16.66 4.63 7.53
C ARG A 32 17.89 5.55 7.68
N ASP A 33 17.81 6.46 8.63
CA ASP A 33 18.88 7.39 9.01
C ASP A 33 18.95 7.49 10.54
N GLY A 34 19.80 6.66 11.12
CA GLY A 34 19.90 6.49 12.57
C GLY A 34 18.54 6.09 13.16
N PRO A 35 17.98 6.85 14.13
CA PRO A 35 16.68 6.53 14.72
C PRO A 35 15.50 6.87 13.81
N ALA A 36 15.71 7.64 12.73
CA ALA A 36 14.64 8.05 11.83
C ALA A 36 14.43 7.04 10.70
N VAL A 37 13.16 6.82 10.37
CA VAL A 37 12.69 6.10 9.18
C VAL A 37 11.87 7.09 8.36
N ARG A 38 12.34 7.35 7.14
CA ARG A 38 11.66 8.16 6.13
C ARG A 38 10.94 7.26 5.16
N ILE A 39 9.74 7.67 4.76
CA ILE A 39 9.00 7.05 3.67
C ILE A 39 8.67 8.14 2.66
N HIS A 40 9.12 7.95 1.42
CA HIS A 40 8.88 8.82 0.28
C HIS A 40 7.77 8.24 -0.58
N TYR A 41 6.76 9.03 -0.89
CA TYR A 41 5.58 8.57 -1.63
C TYR A 41 5.41 9.22 -3.02
N GLY A 42 6.35 10.08 -3.44
CA GLY A 42 6.28 10.88 -4.66
C GLY A 42 5.47 12.16 -4.53
N THR A 43 4.41 12.16 -3.71
CA THR A 43 3.55 13.33 -3.46
C THR A 43 3.82 14.02 -2.12
N HIS A 44 4.33 13.25 -1.16
CA HIS A 44 4.71 13.69 0.17
C HIS A 44 5.63 12.63 0.78
N GLY A 45 6.07 12.86 2.01
CA GLY A 45 6.70 11.84 2.79
C GLY A 45 6.47 11.98 4.28
N THR A 46 6.84 10.92 4.99
CA THR A 46 6.65 10.82 6.44
C THR A 46 7.96 10.48 7.12
N VAL A 47 8.20 11.06 8.29
CA VAL A 47 9.29 10.75 9.20
C VAL A 47 8.69 10.14 10.46
N ARG A 48 9.12 8.92 10.76
CA ARG A 48 8.92 8.26 12.05
C ARG A 48 10.28 8.11 12.71
N HIS A 49 10.33 8.03 14.03
CA HIS A 49 11.59 7.76 14.71
C HIS A 49 11.41 6.83 15.89
N ALA A 50 12.40 5.96 16.08
CA ALA A 50 12.54 5.19 17.32
C ALA A 50 12.75 6.14 18.51
N PRO A 51 12.58 5.65 19.76
CA PRO A 51 12.92 6.42 20.95
C PRO A 51 14.34 7.00 20.84
N LEU A 52 14.46 8.30 21.11
CA LEU A 52 15.76 8.96 21.13
C LEU A 52 16.47 8.60 22.44
N GLY A 53 17.78 8.33 22.38
CA GLY A 53 18.59 8.02 23.56
C GLY A 53 18.57 9.16 24.57
N LYS A 54 18.71 8.85 25.86
CA LYS A 54 18.71 9.88 26.93
C LYS A 54 19.91 10.84 26.82
N GLU A 55 20.97 10.37 26.21
CA GLU A 55 22.20 11.08 25.87
C GLU A 55 22.08 11.92 24.60
N THR A 56 21.02 11.75 23.81
CA THR A 56 20.80 12.56 22.60
C THR A 56 20.70 14.02 23.02
N ASP A 57 21.43 14.92 22.37
CA ASP A 57 21.36 16.34 22.67
C ASP A 57 20.55 17.14 21.62
N ARG A 58 20.30 18.42 21.92
CA ARG A 58 19.56 19.31 21.01
C ARG A 58 20.28 19.56 19.68
N THR A 59 21.62 19.53 19.68
CA THR A 59 22.43 19.73 18.46
C THR A 59 22.29 18.54 17.54
N GLU A 60 22.31 17.32 18.09
CA GLU A 60 22.09 16.08 17.36
C GLU A 60 20.69 16.01 16.75
N ILE A 61 19.65 16.41 17.52
CA ILE A 61 18.29 16.52 16.99
C ILE A 61 18.22 17.53 15.85
N THR A 62 18.85 18.69 16.01
CA THR A 62 18.88 19.73 14.95
C THR A 62 19.56 19.21 13.68
N ARG A 63 20.68 18.47 13.83
CA ARG A 63 21.37 17.83 12.70
C ARG A 63 20.51 16.74 12.06
N LEU A 64 19.82 15.93 12.85
CA LEU A 64 18.90 14.90 12.35
C LEU A 64 17.78 15.54 11.53
N ILE A 65 17.13 16.58 12.07
CA ILE A 65 16.05 17.30 11.38
C ILE A 65 16.53 17.86 10.05
N ARG A 66 17.70 18.52 10.03
CA ARG A 66 18.28 19.07 8.80
C ARG A 66 18.50 18.00 7.73
N ARG A 67 19.05 16.83 8.10
CA ARG A 67 19.23 15.71 7.14
C ARG A 67 17.90 15.23 6.55
N GLN A 68 16.83 15.25 7.34
CA GLN A 68 15.51 14.88 6.81
C GLN A 68 15.03 15.94 5.81
N GLN A 69 15.13 17.23 6.16
CA GLN A 69 14.76 18.33 5.25
C GLN A 69 15.55 18.28 3.95
N GLU A 70 16.85 18.02 4.00
CA GLU A 70 17.71 17.86 2.81
C GLU A 70 17.21 16.71 1.92
N ALA A 71 16.89 15.55 2.50
CA ALA A 71 16.41 14.38 1.77
C ALA A 71 15.04 14.59 1.10
N PHE A 72 14.13 15.32 1.76
CA PHE A 72 12.81 15.65 1.19
C PHE A 72 12.87 16.82 0.19
N ALA A 73 13.71 17.83 0.44
CA ALA A 73 13.96 18.93 -0.49
C ALA A 73 14.47 18.42 -1.85
N ALA A 74 15.38 17.45 -1.83
CA ALA A 74 15.95 16.84 -3.05
C ALA A 74 14.87 16.22 -3.96
N ARG A 75 13.69 15.89 -3.41
CA ARG A 75 12.55 15.30 -4.12
C ARG A 75 11.36 16.24 -4.25
N CYS A 76 11.47 17.48 -3.75
CA CYS A 76 10.36 18.44 -3.67
C CYS A 76 9.12 17.86 -2.95
N GLU A 77 9.31 16.97 -1.98
CA GLU A 77 8.23 16.35 -1.21
C GLU A 77 8.04 17.06 0.13
N PRO A 78 6.81 17.43 0.53
CA PRO A 78 6.52 17.85 1.90
C PRO A 78 6.78 16.71 2.88
N ALA A 79 7.35 17.04 4.04
CA ALA A 79 7.70 16.08 5.08
C ALA A 79 6.76 16.23 6.28
N GLU A 80 6.03 15.17 6.62
CA GLU A 80 5.29 15.06 7.86
C GLU A 80 6.14 14.34 8.92
N TRP A 81 6.33 14.94 10.08
CA TRP A 81 7.08 14.38 11.20
C TRP A 81 6.19 14.21 12.41
N ARG A 82 6.12 12.98 12.94
CA ARG A 82 5.42 12.68 14.18
C ARG A 82 6.29 12.86 15.42
N SER A 83 5.81 13.64 16.37
CA SER A 83 6.43 13.83 17.69
C SER A 83 5.64 13.14 18.80
N TYR A 84 6.33 12.79 19.88
CA TYR A 84 5.77 12.08 21.04
C TYR A 84 6.03 12.88 22.31
N GLY A 85 4.99 13.07 23.14
CA GLY A 85 5.07 13.91 24.35
C GLY A 85 5.89 13.30 25.48
N HIS A 86 6.14 11.99 25.44
CA HIS A 86 6.99 11.27 26.40
C HIS A 86 8.47 11.22 25.97
N ASP A 87 8.85 11.91 24.89
CA ASP A 87 10.25 11.96 24.49
C ASP A 87 11.11 12.64 25.56
N PRO A 88 12.30 12.10 25.88
CA PRO A 88 13.22 12.72 26.83
C PRO A 88 13.56 14.17 26.44
N ILE A 89 13.63 14.45 25.13
CA ILE A 89 13.71 15.80 24.59
C ILE A 89 12.43 16.12 23.83
N PRO A 90 11.68 17.15 24.26
CA PRO A 90 10.53 17.62 23.50
C PRO A 90 10.90 18.02 22.06
N MET A 91 10.34 17.30 21.09
CA MET A 91 10.60 17.51 19.66
C MET A 91 9.91 18.76 19.09
N LYS A 92 8.92 19.32 19.81
CA LYS A 92 8.10 20.46 19.36
C LYS A 92 8.94 21.69 19.03
N GLU A 93 9.82 22.11 19.94
CA GLU A 93 10.62 23.32 19.78
C GLU A 93 11.66 23.17 18.66
N PRO A 94 12.45 22.08 18.58
CA PRO A 94 13.35 21.84 17.45
C PRO A 94 12.64 21.79 16.09
N LEU A 95 11.50 21.10 15.98
CA LEU A 95 10.75 21.02 14.72
C LEU A 95 10.24 22.41 14.27
N ARG A 96 9.69 23.20 15.21
CA ARG A 96 9.25 24.57 14.90
C ARG A 96 10.40 25.48 14.51
N ALA A 97 11.54 25.38 15.17
CA ALA A 97 12.74 26.14 14.82
C ALA A 97 13.25 25.81 13.40
N ALA A 98 13.05 24.58 12.94
CA ALA A 98 13.36 24.14 11.58
C ALA A 98 12.28 24.53 10.54
N GLY A 99 11.20 25.21 10.94
CA GLY A 99 10.14 25.65 10.04
C GLY A 99 9.01 24.64 9.84
N PHE A 100 8.94 23.57 10.64
CA PHE A 100 7.76 22.71 10.64
C PHE A 100 6.58 23.39 11.36
N THR A 101 5.38 23.22 10.80
CA THR A 101 4.13 23.69 11.39
C THR A 101 3.30 22.52 11.90
N ALA A 102 2.76 22.63 13.11
CA ALA A 102 1.92 21.57 13.66
C ALA A 102 0.62 21.40 12.86
N VAL A 103 0.24 20.15 12.59
CA VAL A 103 -0.99 19.79 11.88
C VAL A 103 -2.02 19.28 12.87
N GLY A 104 -3.19 19.92 12.90
CA GLY A 104 -4.29 19.53 13.78
C GLY A 104 -4.03 19.70 15.28
N PRO A 105 -5.01 19.27 16.11
CA PRO A 105 -4.86 19.23 17.55
C PRO A 105 -3.91 18.09 17.99
N PRO A 106 -3.27 18.20 19.18
CA PRO A 106 -2.62 17.06 19.81
C PRO A 106 -3.60 15.90 20.01
N ARG A 107 -3.08 14.68 19.97
CA ARG A 107 -3.87 13.45 20.12
C ARG A 107 -3.32 12.62 21.26
N THR A 108 -4.19 11.94 21.99
CA THR A 108 -3.79 10.97 23.01
C THR A 108 -3.47 9.65 22.33
N LEU A 109 -2.27 9.12 22.60
CA LEU A 109 -1.88 7.77 22.24
C LEU A 109 -2.50 6.80 23.25
N LEU A 110 -3.28 5.86 22.72
CA LEU A 110 -4.05 4.90 23.47
C LEU A 110 -3.57 3.48 23.14
N ILE A 111 -3.63 2.59 24.12
CA ILE A 111 -3.38 1.16 23.94
C ILE A 111 -4.38 0.32 24.72
N ALA A 112 -4.76 -0.84 24.20
CA ALA A 112 -5.54 -1.84 24.91
C ALA A 112 -5.04 -3.25 24.59
N GLU A 113 -5.13 -4.14 25.56
CA GLU A 113 -4.98 -5.58 25.33
C GLU A 113 -6.25 -6.12 24.66
N LEU A 114 -6.09 -7.05 23.71
CA LEU A 114 -7.26 -7.63 23.02
C LEU A 114 -8.26 -8.30 23.98
N GLY A 115 -7.77 -8.82 25.10
CA GLY A 115 -8.58 -9.49 26.12
C GLY A 115 -9.46 -8.54 26.94
N ASP A 116 -9.02 -7.28 27.09
CA ASP A 116 -9.64 -6.31 27.99
C ASP A 116 -10.64 -5.40 27.26
N LEU A 117 -10.64 -5.43 25.93
CA LEU A 117 -11.49 -4.57 25.11
C LEU A 117 -12.96 -4.98 25.21
N THR A 118 -13.78 -4.02 25.59
CA THR A 118 -15.24 -4.13 25.56
C THR A 118 -15.78 -3.32 24.40
N GLY A 119 -16.47 -4.00 23.48
CA GLY A 119 -17.21 -3.36 22.40
C GLY A 119 -18.70 -3.46 22.64
N THR A 120 -19.45 -2.48 22.13
CA THR A 120 -20.92 -2.50 22.20
C THR A 120 -21.49 -3.32 21.05
N ALA A 121 -22.69 -3.87 21.25
CA ALA A 121 -23.47 -4.38 20.13
C ALA A 121 -24.07 -3.21 19.35
N PRO A 122 -24.19 -3.30 18.01
CA PRO A 122 -24.90 -2.29 17.24
C PRO A 122 -26.33 -2.09 17.72
N ALA A 123 -26.75 -0.83 17.82
CA ALA A 123 -28.15 -0.50 18.10
C ALA A 123 -29.08 -1.15 17.07
N ARG A 124 -30.35 -1.38 17.45
CA ARG A 124 -31.34 -2.00 16.57
C ARG A 124 -31.44 -1.25 15.23
N GLY A 125 -31.39 -2.00 14.13
CA GLY A 125 -31.43 -1.44 12.76
C GLY A 125 -30.06 -1.02 12.21
N LEU A 126 -29.01 -1.07 13.04
CA LEU A 126 -27.63 -0.92 12.60
C LEU A 126 -26.96 -2.29 12.51
N ARG A 127 -26.01 -2.42 11.59
CA ARG A 127 -25.12 -3.58 11.51
C ARG A 127 -23.70 -3.13 11.20
N VAL A 128 -22.73 -3.84 11.73
CA VAL A 128 -21.33 -3.68 11.35
C VAL A 128 -21.01 -4.63 10.20
N ARG A 129 -20.44 -4.10 9.12
CA ARG A 129 -20.02 -4.87 7.96
C ARG A 129 -18.60 -4.46 7.56
N ARG A 130 -17.77 -5.46 7.29
CA ARG A 130 -16.44 -5.21 6.71
C ARG A 130 -16.59 -4.65 5.29
N LEU A 131 -15.82 -3.61 4.96
CA LEU A 131 -15.67 -3.15 3.58
C LEU A 131 -15.06 -4.30 2.76
N GLY A 132 -15.74 -4.69 1.69
CA GLY A 132 -15.27 -5.69 0.74
C GLY A 132 -15.06 -5.09 -0.64
N HIS A 133 -14.49 -5.89 -1.53
CA HIS A 133 -14.34 -5.55 -2.95
C HIS A 133 -15.71 -5.18 -3.58
N GLY A 134 -15.71 -4.19 -4.47
CA GLY A 134 -16.92 -3.77 -5.19
C GLY A 134 -17.99 -3.09 -4.33
N TYR A 135 -17.63 -2.49 -3.19
CA TYR A 135 -18.59 -1.76 -2.37
C TYR A 135 -19.22 -0.59 -3.15
N ARG A 136 -20.52 -0.72 -3.43
CA ARG A 136 -21.25 0.16 -4.35
C ARG A 136 -21.46 1.59 -3.85
N ARG A 137 -21.28 1.85 -2.54
CA ARG A 137 -21.49 3.18 -1.94
C ARG A 137 -20.17 3.85 -1.55
N MET A 138 -19.12 3.66 -2.35
CA MET A 138 -17.81 4.27 -2.08
C MET A 138 -17.89 5.80 -1.95
N ARG A 139 -18.65 6.46 -2.85
CA ARG A 139 -18.88 7.91 -2.78
C ARG A 139 -19.55 8.38 -1.49
N GLU A 140 -20.40 7.54 -0.88
CA GLU A 140 -21.02 7.86 0.42
C GLU A 140 -19.99 7.76 1.55
N LEU A 141 -19.15 6.72 1.52
CA LEU A 141 -18.02 6.57 2.45
C LEU A 141 -17.04 7.74 2.34
N ASP A 142 -16.65 8.13 1.13
CA ASP A 142 -15.71 9.24 0.92
C ASP A 142 -16.28 10.56 1.49
N ARG A 143 -17.58 10.83 1.28
CA ARG A 143 -18.24 12.00 1.86
C ARG A 143 -18.32 11.94 3.39
N LEU A 144 -18.65 10.76 3.93
CA LEU A 144 -18.74 10.58 5.39
C LEU A 144 -17.38 10.83 6.05
N VAL A 145 -16.30 10.29 5.49
CA VAL A 145 -14.95 10.50 6.00
C VAL A 145 -14.50 11.96 5.84
N ALA A 146 -14.79 12.59 4.71
CA ALA A 146 -14.43 13.99 4.47
C ALA A 146 -15.19 14.98 5.38
N ALA A 147 -16.34 14.60 5.90
CA ALA A 147 -17.12 15.42 6.83
C ALA A 147 -16.62 15.37 8.28
N CYS A 148 -15.66 14.48 8.59
CA CYS A 148 -15.07 14.35 9.92
C CYS A 148 -13.77 15.16 10.04
N GLU A 149 -13.44 15.56 11.29
CA GLU A 149 -12.14 16.15 11.62
C GLU A 149 -10.98 15.27 11.12
N PRO A 150 -9.85 15.87 10.70
CA PRO A 150 -8.76 15.13 10.08
C PRO A 150 -8.24 14.04 11.01
N HIS A 151 -8.30 12.81 10.50
CA HIS A 151 -7.83 11.63 11.19
C HIS A 151 -6.31 11.60 11.25
N PRO A 152 -5.70 10.88 12.23
CA PRO A 152 -4.26 10.65 12.28
C PRO A 152 -3.64 10.19 10.96
N ARG A 153 -4.42 9.45 10.16
CA ARG A 153 -4.11 9.14 8.77
C ARG A 153 -5.41 8.89 8.02
N GLY A 154 -5.67 9.67 6.97
CA GLY A 154 -6.91 9.62 6.21
C GLY A 154 -7.15 8.25 5.56
N LEU A 155 -8.41 7.85 5.41
CA LEU A 155 -8.75 6.58 4.75
C LEU A 155 -8.31 6.57 3.27
N ALA A 156 -8.36 7.73 2.59
CA ALA A 156 -7.90 7.86 1.21
C ALA A 156 -6.39 7.59 1.11
N ASP A 157 -5.57 8.24 1.93
CA ASP A 157 -4.12 8.06 1.93
C ASP A 157 -3.73 6.60 2.20
N ILE A 158 -4.35 5.98 3.21
CA ILE A 158 -4.10 4.57 3.52
C ILE A 158 -4.49 3.67 2.36
N ARG A 159 -5.59 3.96 1.65
CA ARG A 159 -5.99 3.15 0.50
C ARG A 159 -5.01 3.25 -0.66
N GLU A 160 -4.51 4.45 -0.92
CA GLU A 160 -3.44 4.66 -1.90
C GLU A 160 -2.16 3.93 -1.49
N ASP A 161 -1.76 4.04 -0.23
CA ASP A 161 -0.52 3.46 0.29
C ASP A 161 -0.54 1.93 0.33
N HIS A 162 -1.70 1.31 0.58
CA HIS A 162 -1.83 -0.13 0.78
C HIS A 162 -2.24 -0.93 -0.47
N GLY A 163 -2.85 -0.31 -1.48
CA GLY A 163 -3.26 -1.01 -2.70
C GLY A 163 -4.04 -2.32 -2.42
N SER A 164 -3.59 -3.46 -2.97
CA SER A 164 -4.30 -4.77 -2.87
C SER A 164 -4.20 -5.40 -1.49
N LEU A 165 -3.31 -4.88 -0.65
CA LEU A 165 -3.20 -5.32 0.74
C LEU A 165 -4.34 -4.77 1.59
N LEU A 166 -5.24 -3.97 1.02
CA LEU A 166 -6.46 -3.47 1.66
C LEU A 166 -7.29 -4.56 2.35
N ASN A 167 -7.24 -5.81 1.88
CA ASN A 167 -7.97 -6.91 2.52
C ASN A 167 -7.13 -7.76 3.49
N ARG A 168 -5.83 -7.48 3.61
CA ARG A 168 -4.93 -8.21 4.51
C ARG A 168 -4.43 -7.31 5.62
N ALA A 169 -3.88 -6.15 5.28
CA ALA A 169 -3.26 -5.21 6.22
C ALA A 169 -4.22 -4.16 6.76
N LEU A 170 -5.23 -3.80 5.97
CA LEU A 170 -6.29 -2.89 6.40
C LEU A 170 -7.57 -3.66 6.70
N ASN A 171 -8.30 -3.19 7.70
CA ASN A 171 -9.63 -3.65 8.03
C ASN A 171 -10.55 -2.47 8.26
N VAL A 172 -11.34 -2.15 7.24
CA VAL A 172 -12.34 -1.10 7.29
C VAL A 172 -13.69 -1.71 7.69
N GLN A 173 -14.27 -1.18 8.74
CA GLN A 173 -15.60 -1.53 9.23
C GLN A 173 -16.58 -0.39 8.90
N LEU A 174 -17.77 -0.77 8.47
CA LEU A 174 -18.87 0.11 8.12
C LEU A 174 -20.01 -0.13 9.10
N LEU A 175 -20.54 0.93 9.70
CA LEU A 175 -21.77 0.89 10.47
C LEU A 175 -22.91 1.28 9.52
N GLU A 176 -23.73 0.32 9.13
CA GLU A 176 -24.77 0.51 8.12
C GLU A 176 -26.16 0.49 8.77
N ALA A 177 -26.97 1.48 8.42
CA ALA A 177 -28.42 1.37 8.49
C ALA A 177 -28.95 0.82 7.16
N GLU A 178 -30.24 0.48 7.09
CA GLU A 178 -30.87 -0.06 5.87
C GLU A 178 -30.60 0.81 4.62
N THR A 179 -30.70 2.12 4.74
CA THR A 179 -30.65 3.05 3.61
C THR A 179 -29.42 3.95 3.57
N ARG A 180 -28.57 3.96 4.61
CA ARG A 180 -27.42 4.89 4.72
C ARG A 180 -26.24 4.29 5.46
N LEU A 181 -25.07 4.87 5.25
CA LEU A 181 -23.89 4.66 6.07
C LEU A 181 -23.98 5.57 7.30
N ALA A 182 -23.91 4.97 8.49
CA ALA A 182 -23.98 5.68 9.76
C ALA A 182 -22.60 5.97 10.35
N GLY A 183 -21.60 5.16 10.00
CA GLY A 183 -20.24 5.31 10.51
C GLY A 183 -19.24 4.47 9.72
N ALA A 184 -17.97 4.82 9.83
CA ALA A 184 -16.86 4.01 9.34
C ALA A 184 -15.69 4.07 10.33
N GLY A 185 -14.89 3.02 10.37
CA GLY A 185 -13.62 2.98 11.07
C GLY A 185 -12.64 2.10 10.33
N TRP A 186 -11.34 2.35 10.48
CA TRP A 186 -10.31 1.54 9.86
C TRP A 186 -9.13 1.29 10.79
N ALA A 187 -8.70 0.03 10.80
CA ALA A 187 -7.56 -0.45 11.56
C ALA A 187 -6.54 -1.13 10.65
N GLU A 188 -5.27 -0.88 10.89
CA GLU A 188 -4.12 -1.37 10.14
C GLU A 188 -3.27 -2.25 11.04
N ALA A 189 -2.88 -3.43 10.56
CA ALA A 189 -1.90 -4.22 11.28
C ALA A 189 -0.50 -3.63 11.11
N VAL A 190 0.25 -3.50 12.22
CA VAL A 190 1.59 -2.90 12.19
C VAL A 190 2.60 -3.98 11.87
N GLY A 191 2.96 -4.13 10.59
CA GLY A 191 3.98 -5.08 10.13
C GLY A 191 3.83 -6.49 10.73
N ALA A 192 4.94 -7.12 11.13
CA ALA A 192 4.95 -8.38 11.88
C ALA A 192 4.99 -8.20 13.40
N THR A 193 4.52 -7.07 13.94
CA THR A 193 4.45 -6.84 15.40
C THR A 193 3.20 -7.47 16.01
N GLU A 194 3.07 -7.44 17.35
CA GLU A 194 1.81 -7.85 18.01
C GLU A 194 0.71 -6.78 17.97
N PHE A 195 0.91 -5.67 17.26
CA PHE A 195 0.04 -4.49 17.29
C PHE A 195 -0.88 -4.36 16.08
N VAL A 196 -2.08 -3.84 16.34
CA VAL A 196 -3.03 -3.31 15.37
C VAL A 196 -3.32 -1.86 15.69
N ALA A 197 -3.13 -0.95 14.74
CA ALA A 197 -3.38 0.47 14.91
C ALA A 197 -4.72 0.88 14.31
N VAL A 198 -5.65 1.38 15.14
CA VAL A 198 -6.84 2.11 14.71
C VAL A 198 -6.36 3.46 14.16
N ARG A 199 -6.58 3.68 12.87
CA ARG A 199 -6.09 4.87 12.15
C ARG A 199 -7.13 5.97 12.04
N GLY A 200 -8.42 5.62 12.16
CA GLY A 200 -9.49 6.60 12.22
C GLY A 200 -10.87 5.98 12.37
N MET A 201 -11.80 6.81 12.85
CA MET A 201 -13.21 6.51 13.04
C MET A 201 -14.02 7.79 12.81
N THR A 202 -15.17 7.70 12.15
CA THR A 202 -16.04 8.85 11.85
C THR A 202 -16.92 9.28 13.02
N GLY A 203 -16.76 8.65 14.19
CA GLY A 203 -17.57 8.87 15.38
C GLY A 203 -17.19 7.88 16.50
N PRO A 204 -17.79 7.98 17.69
CA PRO A 204 -17.49 7.14 18.87
C PRO A 204 -18.07 5.72 18.74
N HIS A 205 -17.77 5.04 17.64
CA HIS A 205 -18.37 3.75 17.25
C HIS A 205 -17.60 2.55 17.80
N THR A 206 -17.75 2.26 19.10
CA THR A 206 -17.09 1.11 19.74
C THR A 206 -17.62 -0.25 19.28
N GLU A 207 -18.70 -0.28 18.48
CA GLU A 207 -19.22 -1.46 17.80
C GLU A 207 -18.20 -2.10 16.86
N PHE A 208 -17.19 -1.36 16.40
CA PHE A 208 -16.13 -1.89 15.55
C PHE A 208 -15.13 -2.75 16.32
N LEU A 209 -14.97 -2.55 17.63
CA LEU A 209 -13.94 -3.21 18.43
C LEU A 209 -14.03 -4.75 18.42
N PRO A 210 -15.20 -5.40 18.61
CA PRO A 210 -15.28 -6.86 18.59
C PRO A 210 -14.89 -7.44 17.22
N HIS A 211 -15.15 -6.69 16.15
CA HIS A 211 -14.80 -7.09 14.79
C HIS A 211 -13.29 -6.95 14.54
N TRP A 212 -12.66 -5.88 15.03
CA TRP A 212 -11.21 -5.73 14.96
C TRP A 212 -10.47 -6.71 15.86
N VAL A 213 -10.96 -7.00 17.07
CA VAL A 213 -10.38 -8.03 17.94
C VAL A 213 -10.44 -9.40 17.26
N ARG A 214 -11.60 -9.77 16.69
CA ARG A 214 -11.74 -11.02 15.93
C ARG A 214 -10.82 -11.04 14.71
N TRP A 215 -10.74 -9.94 13.98
CA TRP A 215 -9.85 -9.83 12.84
C TRP A 215 -8.39 -9.97 13.26
N ALA A 216 -7.93 -9.26 14.30
CA ALA A 216 -6.56 -9.31 14.81
C ALA A 216 -6.16 -10.73 15.22
N ARG A 217 -7.04 -11.46 15.92
CA ARG A 217 -6.80 -12.86 16.34
C ARG A 217 -6.75 -13.84 15.17
N ASN A 218 -7.57 -13.64 14.15
CA ASN A 218 -7.69 -14.56 13.02
C ASN A 218 -6.77 -14.23 11.85
N ASN A 219 -6.14 -13.05 11.84
CA ASN A 219 -5.39 -12.58 10.68
C ASN A 219 -3.98 -13.17 10.64
N HIS A 220 -3.91 -14.44 10.22
CA HIS A 220 -2.67 -15.09 9.79
C HIS A 220 -2.22 -14.63 8.39
N ALA A 221 -3.10 -13.98 7.62
CA ALA A 221 -2.94 -13.70 6.19
C ALA A 221 -2.03 -12.50 5.87
N LEU A 222 -1.55 -11.80 6.89
CA LEU A 222 -0.63 -10.68 6.77
C LEU A 222 0.83 -11.06 6.57
N HIS A 223 1.16 -12.32 6.86
CA HIS A 223 2.51 -12.81 6.69
C HIS A 223 2.66 -13.37 5.29
N LEU A 224 3.16 -12.53 4.37
CA LEU A 224 3.64 -12.96 3.05
C LEU A 224 5.13 -13.34 3.09
N GLY A 225 5.74 -13.36 4.29
CA GLY A 225 7.06 -13.95 4.54
C GLY A 225 6.96 -15.45 4.84
N ALA A 226 8.10 -16.15 4.87
CA ALA A 226 8.17 -17.60 5.10
C ALA A 226 7.99 -18.02 6.58
N GLY A 227 7.67 -17.10 7.49
CA GLY A 227 7.56 -17.33 8.92
C GLY A 227 6.13 -17.52 9.44
N LYS A 228 5.99 -17.66 10.76
CA LYS A 228 4.68 -17.71 11.44
C LYS A 228 4.18 -16.28 11.63
N ALA A 229 2.93 -16.01 11.26
CA ALA A 229 2.30 -14.73 11.56
C ALA A 229 2.35 -14.45 13.07
N PRO A 230 2.67 -13.21 13.50
CA PRO A 230 2.72 -12.87 14.91
C PRO A 230 1.33 -13.01 15.54
N GLU A 231 1.31 -13.43 16.80
CA GLU A 231 0.10 -13.33 17.61
C GLU A 231 -0.16 -11.85 17.89
N ARG A 232 -1.36 -11.36 17.55
CA ARG A 232 -1.75 -9.97 17.83
C ARG A 232 -2.28 -9.90 19.25
N LEU A 233 -1.75 -8.96 20.03
CA LEU A 233 -2.02 -8.82 21.45
C LEU A 233 -2.59 -7.44 21.81
N TYR A 234 -2.31 -6.42 21.00
CA TYR A 234 -2.66 -5.04 21.33
C TYR A 234 -3.40 -4.32 20.20
N LEU A 235 -4.40 -3.49 20.57
CA LEU A 235 -4.87 -2.39 19.72
C LEU A 235 -4.23 -1.10 20.21
N THR A 236 -3.79 -0.26 19.28
CA THR A 236 -3.44 1.14 19.53
C THR A 236 -4.42 2.05 18.82
N ALA A 237 -4.62 3.24 19.36
CA ALA A 237 -5.43 4.27 18.74
C ALA A 237 -4.84 5.64 19.05
N GLU A 238 -5.17 6.62 18.21
CA GLU A 238 -4.85 8.03 18.44
C GLU A 238 -6.13 8.83 18.29
N ALA A 239 -6.50 9.58 19.33
CA ALA A 239 -7.70 10.40 19.30
C ALA A 239 -7.42 11.77 19.93
N PRO A 240 -7.88 12.89 19.31
CA PRO A 240 -7.92 14.16 20.02
C PRO A 240 -8.93 14.09 21.17
N GLU A 241 -8.90 15.09 22.05
CA GLU A 241 -9.94 15.25 23.08
C GLU A 241 -11.33 15.30 22.44
N GLY A 242 -12.29 14.60 23.04
CA GLY A 242 -13.66 14.55 22.58
C GLY A 242 -14.27 13.13 22.59
N PRO A 243 -15.45 12.96 21.97
CA PRO A 243 -16.27 11.76 22.15
C PRO A 243 -15.59 10.45 21.76
N ILE A 244 -14.71 10.47 20.77
CA ILE A 244 -13.97 9.27 20.34
C ILE A 244 -12.99 8.83 21.43
N LEU A 245 -12.25 9.78 22.03
CA LEU A 245 -11.33 9.49 23.13
C LEU A 245 -12.10 8.90 24.33
N ASP A 246 -13.21 9.54 24.72
CA ASP A 246 -14.03 9.10 25.86
C ASP A 246 -14.57 7.68 25.65
N ALA A 247 -15.05 7.40 24.43
CA ALA A 247 -15.58 6.08 24.08
C ALA A 247 -14.49 5.00 24.09
N LEU A 248 -13.28 5.30 23.59
CA LEU A 248 -12.16 4.35 23.61
C LEU A 248 -11.66 4.10 25.04
N LEU A 249 -11.54 5.14 25.88
CA LEU A 249 -11.18 4.97 27.29
C LEU A 249 -12.20 4.10 28.02
N THR A 250 -13.49 4.35 27.81
CA THR A 250 -14.58 3.54 28.38
C THR A 250 -14.54 2.08 27.90
N ALA A 251 -14.12 1.86 26.65
CA ALA A 251 -13.99 0.53 26.06
C ALA A 251 -12.77 -0.28 26.57
N GLY A 252 -11.93 0.29 27.43
CA GLY A 252 -10.77 -0.38 28.03
C GLY A 252 -9.41 0.04 27.45
N PHE A 253 -9.35 1.11 26.65
CA PHE A 253 -8.07 1.70 26.28
C PHE A 253 -7.45 2.47 27.46
N ARG A 254 -6.12 2.41 27.54
CA ARG A 254 -5.28 3.15 28.48
C ARG A 254 -4.55 4.26 27.75
N ALA A 255 -4.59 5.48 28.29
CA ALA A 255 -3.81 6.61 27.78
C ALA A 255 -2.34 6.44 28.15
N LEU A 256 -1.46 6.50 27.14
CA LEU A 256 -0.01 6.37 27.31
C LEU A 256 0.70 7.72 27.27
N SER A 257 0.38 8.54 26.27
CA SER A 257 1.08 9.80 26.03
C SER A 257 0.30 10.69 25.05
N SER A 258 0.88 11.82 24.67
CA SER A 258 0.40 12.64 23.56
C SER A 258 1.26 12.45 22.31
N VAL A 259 0.66 12.61 21.15
CA VAL A 259 1.33 12.61 19.84
C VAL A 259 0.86 13.79 19.02
N ARG A 260 1.74 14.28 18.15
CA ARG A 260 1.42 15.38 17.25
C ARG A 260 2.25 15.33 15.98
N ASP A 261 1.59 15.52 14.84
CA ASP A 261 2.25 15.59 13.55
C ASP A 261 2.60 17.04 13.18
N TYR A 262 3.71 17.18 12.47
CA TYR A 262 4.31 18.45 12.06
C TYR A 262 4.63 18.39 10.57
N LEU A 263 4.18 19.37 9.81
CA LEU A 263 4.40 19.43 8.37
C LEU A 263 5.47 20.46 8.04
N TRP A 264 6.41 20.09 7.18
CA TRP A 264 7.36 21.00 6.57
C TRP A 264 7.24 20.94 5.04
N PRO A 265 6.91 22.06 4.38
CA PRO A 265 6.95 22.14 2.93
C PRO A 265 8.38 22.46 2.45
N PRO A 266 8.92 21.76 1.43
CA PRO A 266 10.18 22.13 0.80
C PRO A 266 10.01 23.41 -0.02
N ALA A 267 11.12 24.15 -0.19
CA ALA A 267 11.18 25.19 -1.20
C ALA A 267 11.31 24.54 -2.58
N GLY A 268 10.52 24.98 -3.56
CA GLY A 268 10.60 24.45 -4.92
C GLY A 268 9.24 24.41 -5.63
N PRO A 269 9.18 23.74 -6.79
CA PRO A 269 7.90 23.45 -7.45
C PRO A 269 7.00 22.62 -6.52
N PRO A 270 5.67 22.67 -6.71
CA PRO A 270 4.76 21.83 -5.95
C PRO A 270 5.11 20.35 -6.15
N PRO A 271 4.86 19.50 -5.13
CA PRO A 271 5.05 18.06 -5.27
C PRO A 271 4.19 17.49 -6.40
N ALA A 272 4.46 16.25 -6.80
CA ALA A 272 3.60 15.56 -7.74
C ALA A 272 2.13 15.58 -7.23
N ALA A 273 1.20 15.81 -8.15
CA ALA A 273 -0.23 15.84 -7.80
C ALA A 273 -0.82 14.43 -7.60
N GLN A 274 -0.13 13.41 -8.08
CA GLN A 274 -0.56 12.02 -8.05
C GLN A 274 0.60 11.12 -7.66
N ARG A 275 0.29 9.99 -7.01
CA ARG A 275 1.27 8.96 -6.69
C ARG A 275 1.91 8.44 -7.98
N PRO A 276 3.22 8.13 -7.96
CA PRO A 276 3.89 7.56 -9.13
C PRO A 276 3.32 6.19 -9.51
N ASP A 277 2.87 5.43 -8.52
CA ASP A 277 2.17 4.16 -8.72
C ASP A 277 0.76 4.23 -8.14
N SER A 278 -0.21 3.78 -8.93
CA SER A 278 -1.57 3.52 -8.49
C SER A 278 -1.94 2.08 -8.83
N MET A 279 -2.55 1.38 -7.88
CA MET A 279 -3.03 0.05 -8.16
C MET A 279 -4.43 0.13 -8.77
N LEU A 280 -4.57 -0.48 -9.94
CA LEU A 280 -5.84 -0.51 -10.66
C LEU A 280 -6.71 -1.73 -10.34
N LEU A 281 -6.26 -2.70 -9.53
CA LEU A 281 -7.12 -3.85 -9.17
C LEU A 281 -8.42 -3.35 -8.53
N ASP A 282 -9.57 -3.71 -9.13
CA ASP A 282 -10.94 -3.24 -8.85
C ASP A 282 -11.35 -1.87 -9.43
N ASP A 283 -10.46 -1.19 -10.17
CA ASP A 283 -10.85 -0.07 -11.01
C ASP A 283 -11.73 -0.60 -12.17
N PRO A 284 -12.91 0.00 -12.45
CA PRO A 284 -13.68 -0.38 -13.63
C PRO A 284 -12.85 -0.34 -14.93
N ASP A 285 -11.88 0.57 -15.01
CA ASP A 285 -10.96 0.70 -16.14
C ASP A 285 -9.87 -0.38 -16.15
N HIS A 286 -9.60 -1.04 -15.03
CA HIS A 286 -8.65 -2.16 -14.99
C HIS A 286 -9.11 -3.34 -15.81
N HIS A 287 -10.40 -3.68 -15.79
CA HIS A 287 -10.89 -4.75 -16.65
C HIS A 287 -10.75 -4.38 -18.13
N ALA A 288 -10.95 -3.11 -18.48
CA ALA A 288 -10.76 -2.63 -19.85
C ALA A 288 -9.28 -2.64 -20.25
N LEU A 289 -8.39 -2.11 -19.40
CA LEU A 289 -6.94 -2.11 -19.59
C LEU A 289 -6.37 -3.51 -19.66
N ARG A 290 -6.77 -4.40 -18.75
CA ARG A 290 -6.38 -5.81 -18.76
C ARG A 290 -6.87 -6.50 -20.02
N LYS A 291 -8.11 -6.25 -20.46
CA LYS A 291 -8.63 -6.82 -21.71
C LYS A 291 -7.88 -6.28 -22.94
N ALA A 292 -7.54 -4.99 -22.96
CA ALA A 292 -6.74 -4.39 -24.03
C ALA A 292 -5.32 -4.98 -24.04
N PHE A 293 -4.67 -5.03 -22.89
CA PHE A 293 -3.37 -5.69 -22.72
C PHE A 293 -3.42 -7.16 -23.15
N GLU A 294 -4.41 -7.92 -22.68
CA GLU A 294 -4.59 -9.32 -23.09
C GLU A 294 -4.87 -9.44 -24.58
N ALA A 295 -5.59 -8.50 -25.21
CA ALA A 295 -5.80 -8.51 -26.66
C ALA A 295 -4.50 -8.20 -27.43
N ASP A 296 -3.77 -7.17 -27.02
CA ASP A 296 -2.53 -6.71 -27.66
C ASP A 296 -1.38 -7.70 -27.44
N PHE A 297 -1.35 -8.36 -26.28
CA PHE A 297 -0.36 -9.36 -25.88
C PHE A 297 -0.93 -10.79 -25.89
N SER A 298 -2.03 -11.05 -26.60
CA SER A 298 -2.55 -12.42 -26.84
C SER A 298 -1.66 -13.21 -27.80
N PHE A 299 -0.35 -13.12 -27.62
CA PHE A 299 0.56 -14.13 -28.09
C PHE A 299 0.42 -15.34 -27.16
N LYS A 300 -0.18 -16.41 -27.65
CA LYS A 300 -0.05 -17.73 -27.02
C LYS A 300 1.16 -18.40 -27.66
N PRO A 301 2.40 -18.23 -27.13
CA PRO A 301 3.52 -19.04 -27.61
C PRO A 301 3.15 -20.49 -27.36
N SER A 302 2.80 -21.19 -28.42
CA SER A 302 2.53 -22.60 -28.39
C SER A 302 3.07 -23.17 -29.66
N HIS A 303 4.13 -23.95 -29.53
CA HIS A 303 4.71 -24.74 -30.61
C HIS A 303 3.67 -25.71 -31.22
N THR A 304 2.62 -26.05 -30.46
CA THR A 304 1.51 -26.90 -30.90
C THR A 304 0.49 -26.16 -31.75
N TYR A 305 0.17 -24.90 -31.41
CA TYR A 305 -0.85 -24.12 -32.14
C TYR A 305 -0.25 -23.16 -33.18
N TYR A 306 1.04 -22.84 -33.08
CA TYR A 306 1.79 -21.92 -33.95
C TYR A 306 3.21 -22.48 -34.21
N PRO A 307 3.34 -23.50 -35.08
CA PRO A 307 4.62 -24.19 -35.31
C PRO A 307 5.70 -23.34 -35.99
N ALA A 308 5.35 -22.13 -36.45
CA ALA A 308 6.30 -21.16 -37.01
C ALA A 308 7.07 -20.35 -35.96
N ILE A 309 6.75 -20.51 -34.66
CA ILE A 309 7.55 -19.97 -33.56
C ILE A 309 8.56 -21.05 -33.19
N GLU A 310 9.63 -21.13 -33.96
CA GLU A 310 10.84 -21.85 -33.53
C GLU A 310 11.63 -20.94 -32.59
N GLU A 311 12.06 -21.50 -31.46
CA GLU A 311 13.01 -20.82 -30.58
C GLU A 311 14.29 -20.57 -31.39
N PRO A 312 14.77 -19.31 -31.52
CA PRO A 312 15.99 -19.03 -32.26
C PRO A 312 17.12 -19.95 -31.76
N PRO A 313 17.99 -20.49 -32.65
CA PRO A 313 18.98 -21.51 -32.29
C PRO A 313 19.90 -21.11 -31.13
N ASP A 314 20.08 -19.81 -30.91
CA ASP A 314 20.95 -19.23 -29.89
C ASP A 314 20.19 -18.73 -28.64
N SER A 315 18.90 -19.03 -28.53
CA SER A 315 18.12 -18.65 -27.34
C SER A 315 18.46 -19.58 -26.18
N VAL A 316 18.72 -18.99 -25.02
CA VAL A 316 18.84 -19.72 -23.77
C VAL A 316 17.48 -19.63 -23.07
N THR A 317 16.77 -20.74 -22.95
CA THR A 317 15.55 -20.79 -22.14
C THR A 317 15.92 -20.64 -20.67
N TRP A 318 15.59 -19.51 -20.06
CA TRP A 318 15.74 -19.31 -18.62
C TRP A 318 14.51 -19.88 -17.92
N HIS A 319 14.66 -20.99 -17.21
CA HIS A 319 13.60 -21.47 -16.33
C HIS A 319 13.46 -20.49 -15.16
N VAL A 320 12.38 -19.70 -15.15
CA VAL A 320 12.02 -18.84 -14.01
C VAL A 320 11.41 -19.74 -12.93
N GLY A 321 12.29 -20.46 -12.23
CA GLY A 321 11.95 -21.46 -11.22
C GLY A 321 13.05 -22.51 -11.13
N ASP A 322 13.38 -22.93 -9.92
CA ASP A 322 14.29 -24.06 -9.73
C ASP A 322 13.63 -25.32 -10.32
N VAL A 323 14.23 -25.85 -11.39
CA VAL A 323 13.73 -27.04 -12.11
C VAL A 323 13.70 -28.27 -11.18
N THR A 324 14.40 -28.21 -10.04
CA THR A 324 14.40 -29.26 -9.02
C THR A 324 13.37 -29.05 -7.91
N ASP A 325 12.67 -27.90 -7.87
CA ASP A 325 11.65 -27.64 -6.85
C ASP A 325 10.33 -28.34 -7.20
N THR A 326 10.22 -29.60 -6.80
CA THR A 326 9.01 -30.43 -6.91
C THR A 326 7.85 -29.92 -6.03
N ARG A 327 8.01 -28.80 -5.30
CA ARG A 327 6.97 -28.22 -4.43
C ARG A 327 6.10 -27.18 -5.12
N HIS A 328 6.30 -26.92 -6.41
CA HIS A 328 5.43 -26.00 -7.14
C HIS A 328 3.99 -26.54 -7.16
N PRO A 329 2.98 -25.76 -6.70
CA PRO A 329 1.60 -26.23 -6.50
C PRO A 329 0.85 -26.58 -7.79
N TYR A 330 1.45 -26.32 -8.95
CA TYR A 330 0.95 -26.69 -10.25
C TYR A 330 1.86 -27.80 -10.77
N GLY A 331 1.49 -29.06 -10.51
CA GLY A 331 2.23 -30.26 -10.92
C GLY A 331 2.25 -30.47 -12.44
N LEU A 332 2.74 -29.48 -13.19
CA LEU A 332 2.69 -29.41 -14.65
C LEU A 332 3.83 -30.18 -15.33
N MET A 333 4.76 -30.77 -14.60
CA MET A 333 5.82 -31.60 -15.20
C MET A 333 6.10 -32.82 -14.33
N ARG A 334 5.33 -33.89 -14.53
CA ARG A 334 5.54 -35.18 -13.85
C ARG A 334 6.21 -36.24 -14.75
N ASP A 335 6.32 -35.98 -16.06
CA ASP A 335 6.80 -36.96 -17.03
C ASP A 335 7.94 -36.40 -17.89
N LEU A 336 9.10 -36.11 -17.27
CA LEU A 336 10.35 -35.99 -18.01
C LEU A 336 11.20 -37.27 -17.77
N PRO A 337 11.75 -37.89 -18.82
CA PRO A 337 12.59 -39.08 -18.68
C PRO A 337 13.87 -38.73 -17.90
N SER A 338 14.23 -39.60 -16.95
CA SER A 338 15.37 -39.41 -16.04
C SER A 338 16.67 -39.16 -16.80
N THR A 339 17.33 -38.04 -16.51
CA THR A 339 18.68 -37.72 -16.98
C THR A 339 19.72 -38.60 -16.29
N THR A 340 19.87 -39.84 -16.75
CA THR A 340 21.00 -40.70 -16.40
C THR A 340 21.79 -40.97 -17.67
N GLY A 341 22.65 -40.02 -18.07
CA GLY A 341 23.46 -40.21 -19.27
C GLY A 341 24.07 -38.96 -19.89
N TRP A 342 24.55 -37.99 -19.11
CA TRP A 342 25.42 -36.94 -19.66
C TRP A 342 26.89 -37.31 -19.42
N ARG A 343 27.52 -37.90 -20.44
CA ARG A 343 28.98 -38.01 -20.54
C ARG A 343 29.45 -37.04 -21.61
N ALA A 344 30.29 -36.09 -21.24
CA ALA A 344 30.91 -35.14 -22.15
C ALA A 344 31.73 -35.87 -23.22
N SER A 345 31.58 -35.49 -24.50
CA SER A 345 32.53 -35.85 -25.56
C SER A 345 32.55 -34.75 -26.61
N ARG A 346 33.76 -34.26 -26.88
CA ARG A 346 34.11 -33.20 -27.83
C ARG A 346 33.86 -33.64 -29.27
N THR A 347 33.62 -32.64 -30.10
CA THR A 347 33.48 -32.64 -31.56
C THR A 347 34.70 -33.22 -32.29
N SER A 348 34.45 -34.03 -33.35
CA SER A 348 35.08 -33.87 -34.67
C SER A 348 34.48 -34.80 -35.75
N SER A 349 34.08 -34.16 -36.86
CA SER A 349 34.14 -34.53 -38.30
C SER A 349 33.53 -35.82 -38.90
N ASN A 350 32.65 -35.58 -39.88
CA ASN A 350 32.44 -36.20 -41.21
C ASN A 350 32.31 -37.72 -41.40
N ALA A 351 31.17 -38.16 -41.96
CA ALA A 351 31.00 -38.71 -43.33
C ALA A 351 29.84 -39.75 -43.45
N ASP A 352 28.91 -39.45 -44.37
CA ASP A 352 28.21 -40.30 -45.36
C ASP A 352 27.38 -41.59 -45.04
N TYR A 353 26.15 -41.55 -45.61
CA TYR A 353 25.36 -42.59 -46.31
C TYR A 353 24.48 -43.66 -45.59
N ALA A 354 23.16 -43.36 -45.54
CA ALA A 354 21.98 -44.14 -46.02
C ALA A 354 21.61 -45.54 -45.41
N PRO A 355 20.47 -46.19 -45.78
CA PRO A 355 19.21 -46.20 -44.99
C PRO A 355 18.68 -47.61 -44.57
N ALA A 356 17.76 -47.62 -43.59
CA ALA A 356 16.67 -48.57 -43.20
C ALA A 356 16.84 -50.11 -43.39
N PRO A 357 16.30 -50.95 -42.47
CA PRO A 357 14.87 -51.32 -42.56
C PRO A 357 14.16 -51.61 -41.20
N GLY A 358 12.82 -51.62 -41.22
CA GLY A 358 11.99 -52.32 -40.20
C GLY A 358 12.10 -53.85 -40.33
N PRO A 359 11.18 -54.69 -39.79
CA PRO A 359 9.90 -54.43 -39.12
C PRO A 359 9.74 -55.21 -37.78
N ALA A 360 8.59 -55.09 -37.10
CA ALA A 360 7.74 -56.24 -36.72
C ALA A 360 6.59 -55.83 -35.78
N SER A 361 5.40 -56.19 -36.24
CA SER A 361 4.12 -56.23 -35.55
C SER A 361 4.06 -57.28 -34.43
N SER A 362 3.32 -57.00 -33.36
CA SER A 362 2.50 -58.03 -32.70
C SER A 362 1.32 -57.40 -31.94
N SER A 363 0.14 -57.88 -32.34
CA SER A 363 -1.20 -57.64 -31.82
C SER A 363 -1.48 -58.34 -30.48
N THR A 364 -2.33 -57.75 -29.63
CA THR A 364 -3.49 -58.40 -28.95
C THR A 364 -4.30 -57.32 -28.22
N ARG A 365 -5.51 -56.95 -28.67
CA ARG A 365 -6.84 -57.46 -28.29
C ARG A 365 -7.19 -57.41 -26.79
N SER A 366 -8.13 -56.52 -26.44
CA SER A 366 -9.35 -56.74 -25.61
C SER A 366 -10.01 -55.36 -25.42
N ALA A 367 -11.10 -54.97 -26.10
CA ALA A 367 -12.49 -55.42 -26.03
C ALA A 367 -13.19 -55.15 -24.68
N GLY A 368 -14.28 -54.37 -24.75
CA GLY A 368 -15.26 -54.07 -23.69
C GLY A 368 -15.44 -52.55 -23.52
N GLY A 369 -16.56 -51.89 -23.80
CA GLY A 369 -17.93 -52.35 -24.04
C GLY A 369 -18.90 -51.31 -23.47
N ILE A 370 -19.34 -50.37 -24.32
CA ILE A 370 -20.69 -49.77 -24.46
C ILE A 370 -21.55 -49.56 -23.19
N ARG A 371 -21.97 -48.31 -22.92
CA ARG A 371 -23.40 -47.91 -23.00
C ARG A 371 -23.60 -46.40 -22.92
N ALA A 372 -24.29 -45.89 -23.95
CA ALA A 372 -24.97 -44.62 -24.00
C ALA A 372 -26.44 -44.81 -23.58
N THR A 373 -27.04 -43.77 -23.00
CA THR A 373 -28.49 -43.55 -23.09
C THR A 373 -28.76 -42.08 -23.37
N ASP A 374 -29.48 -41.90 -24.46
CA ASP A 374 -30.08 -40.72 -25.03
C ASP A 374 -31.32 -40.28 -24.23
N SER A 375 -31.75 -39.03 -24.39
CA SER A 375 -33.15 -38.65 -24.66
C SER A 375 -33.52 -37.21 -24.23
N THR A 376 -33.68 -36.37 -25.24
CA THR A 376 -34.84 -35.48 -25.53
C THR A 376 -35.22 -34.26 -24.66
N ARG A 377 -35.33 -33.16 -25.42
CA ARG A 377 -35.90 -31.82 -25.18
C ARG A 377 -37.45 -31.85 -25.11
N PRO A 378 -38.12 -30.76 -24.67
CA PRO A 378 -38.72 -29.84 -25.66
C PRO A 378 -38.74 -28.34 -25.25
N ALA A 379 -39.00 -27.47 -26.24
CA ALA A 379 -39.31 -26.03 -26.12
C ALA A 379 -40.79 -25.77 -26.48
N PRO A 380 -41.41 -24.63 -26.08
CA PRO A 380 -41.67 -23.48 -27.01
C PRO A 380 -41.70 -22.11 -26.26
N GLY A 381 -41.82 -20.88 -26.79
CA GLY A 381 -41.98 -20.26 -28.12
C GLY A 381 -42.15 -18.72 -28.01
N SER A 382 -41.51 -17.97 -28.92
CA SER A 382 -41.93 -16.76 -29.71
C SER A 382 -42.50 -15.41 -29.15
N ARG A 383 -41.70 -14.32 -29.39
CA ARG A 383 -41.99 -12.95 -29.97
C ARG A 383 -42.74 -11.85 -29.16
N PRO A 384 -42.70 -10.52 -29.54
CA PRO A 384 -42.00 -9.78 -30.63
C PRO A 384 -41.21 -8.47 -30.21
N GLY A 385 -40.53 -7.80 -31.16
CA GLY A 385 -39.77 -6.52 -31.02
C GLY A 385 -40.64 -5.24 -30.93
N PRO A 386 -40.10 -3.99 -31.00
CA PRO A 386 -39.40 -3.48 -32.21
C PRO A 386 -38.34 -2.35 -32.03
N ALA A 387 -37.83 -1.89 -33.19
CA ALA A 387 -37.44 -0.53 -33.57
C ALA A 387 -35.98 -0.04 -33.42
N ARG A 388 -35.33 0.06 -34.59
CA ARG A 388 -34.18 0.91 -34.91
C ARG A 388 -34.57 2.40 -34.91
N ARG A 389 -33.69 3.28 -34.42
CA ARG A 389 -33.49 4.63 -34.99
C ARG A 389 -32.03 5.02 -34.93
N ALA A 390 -31.58 5.60 -36.04
CA ALA A 390 -30.24 6.06 -36.33
C ALA A 390 -29.95 7.43 -35.70
N GLY A 391 -28.67 7.77 -35.52
CA GLY A 391 -28.23 9.16 -35.62
C GLY A 391 -27.03 9.60 -34.79
N LYS A 392 -25.87 9.66 -35.47
CA LYS A 392 -24.87 10.73 -35.45
C LYS A 392 -23.72 10.74 -34.41
N ALA A 393 -22.54 10.53 -35.00
CA ALA A 393 -21.32 11.35 -34.92
C ALA A 393 -20.49 11.32 -33.63
N SER A 394 -19.56 10.36 -33.59
CA SER A 394 -18.29 10.45 -32.87
C SER A 394 -17.25 11.17 -33.73
N THR A 395 -16.84 12.37 -33.32
CA THR A 395 -15.59 12.99 -33.80
C THR A 395 -14.43 12.50 -32.96
N THR A 396 -13.60 11.66 -33.58
CA THR A 396 -12.30 11.22 -33.10
C THR A 396 -11.30 12.36 -33.30
N SER A 397 -10.77 12.92 -32.21
CA SER A 397 -9.54 13.73 -32.25
C SER A 397 -8.41 12.88 -31.69
N CYS A 398 -7.60 12.35 -32.60
CA CYS A 398 -6.41 11.58 -32.31
C CYS A 398 -5.23 12.55 -32.25
N SER A 399 -4.80 12.95 -31.06
CA SER A 399 -3.56 13.72 -30.88
C SER A 399 -2.42 12.75 -30.59
N ARG A 400 -1.63 12.43 -31.61
CA ARG A 400 -0.32 11.76 -31.48
C ARG A 400 0.63 12.71 -30.75
N VAL A 401 1.16 12.27 -29.60
CA VAL A 401 2.36 12.86 -29.02
C VAL A 401 3.51 11.89 -29.26
N THR A 402 4.33 12.20 -30.26
CA THR A 402 5.65 11.61 -30.48
C THR A 402 6.65 12.30 -29.56
N CYS A 403 7.16 11.59 -28.54
CA CYS A 403 8.32 12.03 -27.77
C CYS A 403 9.59 11.44 -28.39
N ALA A 404 10.33 12.28 -29.10
CA ALA A 404 11.70 12.01 -29.52
C ALA A 404 12.65 12.24 -28.34
N TRP A 405 13.40 11.21 -27.97
CA TRP A 405 14.54 11.32 -27.07
C TRP A 405 15.72 11.98 -27.80
N ALA A 406 16.14 13.16 -27.36
CA ALA A 406 17.39 13.78 -27.80
C ALA A 406 18.39 13.81 -26.62
N ARG A 407 19.52 13.14 -26.83
CA ARG A 407 20.74 13.24 -26.01
C ARG A 407 21.52 14.49 -26.40
N SER A 408 21.95 15.25 -25.40
CA SER A 408 23.08 16.20 -25.46
C SER A 408 23.29 16.68 -24.02
N GLY A 409 24.47 16.62 -23.40
CA GLY A 409 25.80 16.86 -23.92
C GLY A 409 26.37 18.07 -23.17
N ILE A 410 27.32 17.83 -22.26
CA ILE A 410 28.05 18.85 -21.49
C ILE A 410 28.91 19.70 -22.45
N PRO A 411 29.03 21.02 -22.25
CA PRO A 411 30.33 21.57 -21.87
C PRO A 411 30.26 22.71 -20.85
N GLY A 412 31.34 22.87 -20.07
CA GLY A 412 31.48 23.87 -19.02
C GLY A 412 32.21 25.16 -19.42
N ARG A 413 32.49 25.94 -18.36
CA ARG A 413 33.32 27.15 -18.18
C ARG A 413 32.60 28.51 -18.15
N SER A 414 32.66 29.12 -16.96
CA SER A 414 32.45 30.54 -16.57
C SER A 414 33.51 31.48 -17.18
N PRO A 415 33.64 32.79 -16.80
CA PRO A 415 32.77 33.68 -16.00
C PRO A 415 32.55 35.09 -16.62
N CYS A 416 31.62 35.89 -16.08
CA CYS A 416 31.74 37.37 -16.10
C CYS A 416 30.86 38.01 -15.02
N ALA A 417 31.41 39.09 -14.46
CA ALA A 417 31.04 39.80 -13.23
C ALA A 417 29.96 40.88 -13.42
N SER A 418 29.60 41.51 -12.28
CA SER A 418 28.96 42.83 -12.07
C SER A 418 27.47 42.93 -12.43
N SER A 419 26.55 43.51 -11.63
CA SER A 419 26.66 44.67 -10.74
C SER A 419 25.49 44.70 -9.73
N ALA A 420 25.72 45.27 -8.55
CA ALA A 420 24.68 45.72 -7.63
C ALA A 420 23.93 46.95 -8.19
N PRO A 421 22.79 47.35 -7.58
CA PRO A 421 22.95 48.50 -6.67
C PRO A 421 22.15 48.43 -5.37
N SER A 422 22.77 49.08 -4.39
CA SER A 422 22.25 49.56 -3.12
C SER A 422 21.13 50.60 -3.27
N SER A 423 20.14 50.57 -2.39
CA SER A 423 19.53 51.79 -1.85
C SER A 423 18.66 51.49 -0.63
N SER A 424 19.18 51.78 0.55
CA SER A 424 18.37 52.17 1.72
C SER A 424 18.04 53.66 1.63
N PRO A 425 16.92 54.10 2.21
CA PRO A 425 17.04 55.22 3.14
C PRO A 425 16.17 55.12 4.40
N ARG A 426 16.82 55.47 5.52
CA ARG A 426 16.38 56.33 6.65
C ARG A 426 14.98 56.14 7.27
N SER A 427 15.02 55.61 8.49
CA SER A 427 14.48 56.17 9.73
C SER A 427 13.49 57.36 9.66
N ARG A 428 12.28 57.12 10.19
CA ARG A 428 11.51 58.11 10.97
C ARG A 428 10.88 57.46 12.20
N THR A 429 11.17 58.08 13.33
CA THR A 429 10.52 57.98 14.63
C THR A 429 9.05 58.39 14.56
N SER A 430 8.14 57.62 15.17
CA SER A 430 6.98 58.21 15.86
C SER A 430 6.46 57.29 16.97
N SER A 431 6.30 57.93 18.11
CA SER A 431 5.74 57.48 19.37
C SER A 431 4.23 57.17 19.34
N ARG A 432 3.86 56.29 20.29
CA ARG A 432 2.62 56.19 21.10
C ARG A 432 1.50 55.20 20.71
N PRO A 433 0.82 54.61 21.74
CA PRO A 433 -0.06 53.44 21.64
C PRO A 433 -1.55 53.81 21.52
N PRO A 434 -2.45 52.80 21.50
CA PRO A 434 -3.29 52.67 22.68
C PRO A 434 -3.58 51.22 23.13
N SER A 435 -4.06 51.22 24.36
CA SER A 435 -4.54 50.17 25.25
C SER A 435 -5.90 49.56 24.85
N VAL A 436 -6.15 48.35 25.35
CA VAL A 436 -7.46 47.69 25.66
C VAL A 436 -8.35 47.31 24.47
N TRP A 437 -8.49 46.00 24.19
CA TRP A 437 -9.47 45.07 24.77
C TRP A 437 -8.99 43.62 24.59
#